data_AF-A0A0B2VY61-F1
#
_entry.id   AF-A0A0B2VY61-F1
#
_cell.length_a   1.000
_cell.length_b   1.000
_cell.length_c   1.000
_cell.angle_alpha   90.00
_cell.angle_beta   90.00
_cell.angle_gamma   90.00
#
_symmetry.space_group_name_H-M   'P 1'
#
loop_
_entity.id
_entity.type
_entity.pdbx_description
1 polymer ?
#
loop_
_entity_poly.entity_id
_entity_poly.type
_entity_poly.pdbx_seq_one_letter_code
_entity_poly.pdbx_strand_id
1 'polypeptide(L)'
;MRRILTSFWLLSLTSVAESATVWQLYNHCSSAFVQSYMRHANARGHQTSHCLTDFLMQLDSHGRLQLENAMTGKFVCFNKRQRLTIRSEGSDEKCFFRERLTPNGYTEFESAWRPLLFLGFNRKGRFQDPSQYKWKRRCFSFTKLRREISSTALKHCSLRENPPLRSQQRVSEADRQRAMYDAVRESLLSEIRALP
;
A
#
# COMPACT_ATOMS: atom_id res chain seq x y z
N MET A 1 37.98 -41.80 38.02
CA MET A 1 38.36 -41.31 36.68
C MET A 1 37.20 -41.50 35.73
N ARG A 2 36.78 -40.42 35.03
CA ARG A 2 36.09 -40.40 33.71
C ARG A 2 34.70 -41.09 33.66
N ARG A 3 33.61 -40.50 33.16
CA ARG A 3 33.42 -39.52 32.08
C ARG A 3 32.05 -38.84 32.27
N ILE A 4 32.04 -37.53 32.14
CA ILE A 4 30.86 -36.69 31.96
C ILE A 4 30.42 -36.88 30.50
N LEU A 5 29.19 -37.33 30.27
CA LEU A 5 28.54 -37.27 28.95
C LEU A 5 27.80 -35.93 28.87
N THR A 6 28.46 -34.92 28.28
CA THR A 6 27.80 -33.67 27.91
C THR A 6 26.97 -33.90 26.66
N SER A 7 25.65 -33.76 26.80
CA SER A 7 24.70 -33.64 25.71
C SER A 7 24.98 -32.35 24.91
N PHE A 8 25.52 -32.51 23.70
CA PHE A 8 25.58 -31.44 22.72
C PHE A 8 24.18 -31.27 22.11
N TRP A 9 23.42 -30.31 22.62
CA TRP A 9 22.25 -29.81 21.90
C TRP A 9 22.75 -28.95 20.74
N LEU A 10 22.64 -29.49 19.53
CA LEU A 10 22.74 -28.72 18.28
C LEU A 10 21.54 -27.77 18.22
N LEU A 11 21.75 -26.51 18.61
CA LEU A 11 20.82 -25.45 18.26
C LEU A 11 20.93 -25.21 16.75
N SER A 12 19.95 -25.73 16.01
CA SER A 12 19.72 -25.36 14.62
C SER A 12 19.46 -23.85 14.56
N LEU A 13 20.41 -23.08 14.00
CA LEU A 13 20.15 -21.70 13.60
C LEU A 13 19.20 -21.77 12.40
N THR A 14 17.89 -21.73 12.66
CA THR A 14 16.95 -21.34 11.62
C THR A 14 17.21 -19.86 11.34
N SER A 15 17.75 -19.55 10.16
CA SER A 15 17.71 -18.17 9.67
C SER A 15 16.23 -17.85 9.44
N VAL A 16 15.60 -17.18 10.41
CA VAL A 16 14.27 -16.62 10.21
C VAL A 16 14.40 -15.67 9.05
N ALA A 17 13.88 -16.05 7.89
CA ALA A 17 13.78 -15.15 6.76
C ALA A 17 12.86 -14.01 7.20
N GLU A 18 13.45 -12.84 7.48
CA GLU A 18 12.71 -11.67 7.91
C GLU A 18 11.75 -11.27 6.77
N SER A 19 10.45 -11.55 6.96
CA SER A 19 9.38 -11.20 6.03
C SER A 19 8.73 -9.90 6.45
N ALA A 20 8.41 -9.04 5.48
CA ALA A 20 7.69 -7.81 5.69
C ALA A 20 6.30 -7.89 5.02
N THR A 21 5.29 -7.40 5.72
CA THR A 21 3.95 -7.23 5.15
C THR A 21 3.88 -5.90 4.41
N VAL A 22 3.59 -5.94 3.11
CA VAL A 22 3.31 -4.76 2.30
C VAL A 22 1.87 -4.73 1.82
N TRP A 23 1.42 -3.52 1.53
CA TRP A 23 0.05 -3.25 1.09
C TRP A 23 0.04 -2.50 -0.22
N GLN A 24 -0.80 -2.94 -1.15
CA GLN A 24 -1.16 -2.17 -2.33
C GLN A 24 -2.55 -1.57 -2.14
N LEU A 25 -2.73 -0.32 -2.56
CA LEU A 25 -3.99 0.41 -2.41
C LEU A 25 -4.65 0.57 -3.78
N TYR A 26 -5.70 -0.19 -4.05
CA TYR A 26 -6.50 -0.05 -5.26
C TYR A 26 -7.55 1.05 -5.07
N ASN A 27 -7.57 2.06 -5.95
CA ASN A 27 -8.56 3.14 -5.89
C ASN A 27 -9.73 2.87 -6.86
N HIS A 28 -10.95 2.90 -6.32
CA HIS A 28 -12.16 2.49 -7.05
C HIS A 28 -12.61 3.43 -8.17
N CYS A 29 -12.16 4.69 -8.16
CA CYS A 29 -12.54 5.68 -9.16
C CYS A 29 -11.59 5.71 -10.35
N SER A 30 -10.28 5.56 -10.11
CA SER A 30 -9.27 5.44 -11.16
C SER A 30 -9.14 4.03 -11.74
N SER A 31 -9.62 3.02 -11.00
CA SER A 31 -9.43 1.60 -11.32
C SER A 31 -7.96 1.21 -11.46
N ALA A 32 -7.12 1.74 -10.58
CA ALA A 32 -5.68 1.53 -10.59
C ALA A 32 -5.10 1.63 -9.17
N PHE A 33 -3.84 1.21 -9.03
CA PHE A 33 -3.14 1.23 -7.75
C PHE A 33 -2.51 2.59 -7.47
N VAL A 34 -2.51 2.97 -6.19
CA VAL A 34 -1.70 4.10 -5.73
C VAL A 34 -0.24 3.75 -5.98
N GLN A 35 0.49 4.68 -6.58
CA GLN A 35 1.92 4.61 -6.78
C GLN A 35 2.58 5.89 -6.30
N SER A 36 3.79 5.77 -5.75
CA SER A 36 4.65 6.87 -5.35
C SER A 36 5.95 6.82 -6.15
N TYR A 37 6.34 7.95 -6.73
CA TYR A 37 7.65 8.10 -7.38
C TYR A 37 8.16 9.53 -7.21
N MET A 38 9.46 9.67 -6.99
CA MET A 38 10.14 10.96 -6.79
C MET A 38 9.53 11.80 -5.66
N ARG A 39 8.66 12.76 -6.00
CA ARG A 39 7.96 13.68 -5.09
C ARG A 39 6.44 13.66 -5.29
N HIS A 40 5.91 12.68 -6.01
CA HIS A 40 4.51 12.61 -6.40
C HIS A 40 3.89 11.25 -6.06
N ALA A 41 2.61 11.28 -5.72
CA ALA A 41 1.76 10.10 -5.66
C ALA A 41 0.54 10.28 -6.56
N ASN A 42 0.12 9.20 -7.22
CA ASN A 42 -1.06 9.16 -8.07
C ASN A 42 -1.66 7.74 -8.08
N ALA A 43 -2.88 7.57 -8.55
CA ALA A 43 -3.51 6.24 -8.70
C ALA A 43 -3.54 5.83 -10.18
N ARG A 44 -2.36 5.46 -10.70
CA ARG A 44 -2.19 4.90 -12.06
C ARG A 44 -1.25 3.70 -12.09
N GLY A 45 -0.87 3.19 -10.92
CA GLY A 45 0.02 2.06 -10.78
C GLY A 45 -0.63 0.79 -11.33
N HIS A 46 0.22 -0.06 -11.89
CA HIS A 46 -0.14 -1.43 -12.25
C HIS A 46 0.06 -2.34 -11.04
N GLN A 47 -0.71 -3.41 -10.92
CA GLN A 47 -0.61 -4.35 -9.80
C GLN A 47 0.80 -4.95 -9.67
N THR A 48 1.48 -5.19 -10.80
CA THR A 48 2.82 -5.81 -10.80
C THR A 48 3.94 -4.81 -10.53
N SER A 49 3.68 -3.49 -10.55
CA SER A 49 4.70 -2.44 -10.38
C SER A 49 5.05 -2.20 -8.91
N HIS A 50 5.38 -3.28 -8.21
CA HIS A 50 5.54 -3.35 -6.75
C HIS A 50 6.44 -2.26 -6.17
N CYS A 51 7.53 -1.93 -6.85
CA CYS A 51 8.47 -0.88 -6.41
C CYS A 51 7.82 0.49 -6.20
N LEU A 52 6.78 0.80 -6.99
CA LEU A 52 6.07 2.08 -6.89
C LEU A 52 4.79 1.96 -6.07
N THR A 53 4.16 0.78 -6.05
CA THR A 53 2.81 0.58 -5.51
C THR A 53 2.74 -0.01 -4.11
N ASP A 54 3.85 -0.55 -3.61
CA ASP A 54 3.87 -1.21 -2.31
C ASP A 54 4.13 -0.19 -1.20
N PHE A 55 3.31 -0.28 -0.16
CA PHE A 55 3.39 0.57 1.02
C PHE A 55 3.51 -0.28 2.28
N LEU A 56 4.40 0.14 3.17
CA LEU A 56 4.37 -0.26 4.57
C LEU A 56 3.32 0.59 5.28
N MET A 57 2.41 -0.07 5.98
CA MET A 57 1.35 0.57 6.76
C MET A 57 1.62 0.37 8.24
N GLN A 58 2.30 1.34 8.85
CA GLN A 58 2.66 1.30 10.27
C GLN A 58 1.63 2.06 11.10
N LEU A 59 1.19 1.47 12.20
CA LEU A 59 0.30 2.11 13.17
C LEU A 59 1.11 2.70 14.31
N ASP A 60 0.76 3.91 14.72
CA ASP A 60 1.27 4.50 15.96
C ASP A 60 0.45 4.04 17.19
N SER A 61 0.88 4.46 18.38
CA SER A 61 0.20 4.17 19.64
C SER A 61 -1.23 4.72 19.73
N HIS A 62 -1.62 5.64 18.84
CA HIS A 62 -2.97 6.22 18.77
C HIS A 62 -3.83 5.58 17.67
N GLY A 63 -3.36 4.49 17.04
CA GLY A 63 -4.05 3.82 15.95
C GLY A 63 -4.07 4.63 14.64
N ARG A 64 -3.20 5.63 14.50
CA ARG A 64 -3.02 6.38 13.26
C ARG A 64 -2.01 5.67 12.38
N LEU A 65 -2.28 5.61 11.09
CA LEU A 65 -1.42 4.94 10.12
C LEU A 65 -0.54 5.91 9.34
N GLN A 66 0.69 5.49 9.06
CA GLN A 66 1.54 6.11 8.05
C GLN A 66 1.52 5.26 6.78
N LEU A 67 1.57 5.94 5.63
CA LEU A 67 1.70 5.30 4.32
C LEU A 67 3.11 5.56 3.78
N GLU A 68 4.02 4.62 4.06
CA GLU A 68 5.42 4.69 3.62
C GLU A 68 5.60 3.83 2.37
N ASN A 69 6.12 4.39 1.28
CA ASN A 69 6.43 3.56 0.12
C ASN A 69 7.61 2.64 0.45
N ALA A 70 7.39 1.33 0.29
CA ALA A 70 8.29 0.30 0.81
C ALA A 70 9.68 0.31 0.19
N MET A 71 9.82 0.81 -1.05
CA MET A 71 11.10 0.95 -1.72
C MET A 71 11.82 2.25 -1.35
N THR A 72 11.13 3.39 -1.40
CA THR A 72 11.78 4.70 -1.24
C THR A 72 11.89 5.17 0.20
N GLY A 73 11.18 4.54 1.14
CA GLY A 73 11.07 4.97 2.54
C GLY A 73 10.39 6.33 2.71
N LYS A 74 9.68 6.80 1.68
CA LYS A 74 9.03 8.12 1.68
C LYS A 74 7.55 8.01 2.03
N PHE A 75 7.09 8.98 2.79
CA PHE A 75 5.75 9.05 3.32
C PHE A 75 4.81 9.84 2.41
N VAL A 76 3.60 9.32 2.24
CA VAL A 76 2.48 10.05 1.67
C VAL A 76 1.91 10.98 2.75
N CYS A 77 1.84 12.27 2.47
CA CYS A 77 1.36 13.25 3.44
C CYS A 77 0.44 14.27 2.76
N PHE A 78 -0.38 14.95 3.57
CA PHE A 78 -0.95 16.23 3.17
C PHE A 78 0.05 17.37 3.38
N ASN A 79 -0.11 18.44 2.62
CA ASN A 79 0.57 19.71 2.87
C ASN A 79 -0.39 20.74 3.48
N LYS A 80 0.14 21.93 3.82
CA LYS A 80 -0.67 23.02 4.41
C LYS A 80 -1.83 23.47 3.51
N ARG A 81 -1.74 23.24 2.19
CA ARG A 81 -2.80 23.53 1.20
C ARG A 81 -3.77 22.35 1.01
N GLN A 82 -3.73 21.35 1.90
CA GLN A 82 -4.56 20.14 1.85
C GLN A 82 -4.37 19.32 0.56
N ARG A 83 -3.20 19.44 -0.08
CA ARG A 83 -2.84 18.66 -1.26
C ARG A 83 -1.87 17.54 -0.87
N LEU A 84 -1.88 16.48 -1.67
CA LEU A 84 -0.94 15.38 -1.53
C LEU A 84 0.51 15.82 -1.81
N THR A 85 1.43 15.35 -0.97
CA THR A 85 2.88 15.52 -1.12
C THR A 85 3.59 14.26 -0.65
N ILE A 86 4.80 14.04 -1.14
CA ILE A 86 5.69 12.98 -0.66
C ILE A 86 6.81 13.60 0.17
N ARG A 87 7.10 13.03 1.35
CA ARG A 87 8.13 13.53 2.28
C ARG A 87 9.08 12.42 2.70
N SER A 88 10.34 12.77 2.97
CA SER A 88 11.32 11.84 3.56
C SER A 88 11.15 11.69 5.08
N GLU A 89 10.49 12.66 5.72
CA GLU A 89 10.24 12.67 7.16
C GLU A 89 8.74 12.50 7.40
N GLY A 90 8.37 11.50 8.21
CA GLY A 90 6.99 11.07 8.45
C GLY A 90 6.41 11.51 9.79
N SER A 91 7.21 12.08 10.70
CA SER A 91 6.78 12.44 12.06
C SER A 91 5.73 13.56 12.14
N ASP A 92 5.57 14.37 11.09
CA ASP A 92 4.54 15.41 11.03
C ASP A 92 3.14 14.79 10.96
N GLU A 93 2.21 15.27 11.79
CA GLU A 93 0.82 14.80 11.84
C GLU A 93 0.11 14.75 10.47
N LYS A 94 0.55 15.58 9.52
CA LYS A 94 0.04 15.57 8.14
C LYS A 94 0.36 14.30 7.35
N CYS A 95 1.30 13.49 7.82
CA CYS A 95 1.69 12.19 7.25
C CYS A 95 0.93 11.01 7.86
N PHE A 96 0.05 11.28 8.83
CA PHE A 96 -0.77 10.29 9.48
C PHE A 96 -2.20 10.32 8.95
N PHE A 97 -2.80 9.13 8.87
CA PHE A 97 -4.19 8.93 8.48
C PHE A 97 -4.92 8.08 9.52
N ARG A 98 -6.24 8.18 9.55
CA ARG A 98 -7.13 7.27 10.24
C ARG A 98 -7.84 6.43 9.19
N GLU A 99 -7.79 5.12 9.37
CA GLU A 99 -8.55 4.21 8.52
C GLU A 99 -10.04 4.26 8.91
N ARG A 100 -10.92 4.42 7.93
CA ARG A 100 -12.37 4.30 8.12
C ARG A 100 -12.94 3.27 7.16
N LEU A 101 -13.83 2.42 7.67
CA LEU A 101 -14.59 1.50 6.83
C LEU A 101 -15.91 2.16 6.41
N THR A 102 -16.21 2.09 5.13
CA THR A 102 -17.51 2.46 4.59
C THR A 102 -18.54 1.37 4.89
N PRO A 103 -19.85 1.68 4.88
CA PRO A 103 -20.91 0.66 5.02
C PRO A 103 -20.82 -0.46 3.98
N ASN A 104 -20.21 -0.19 2.82
CA ASN A 104 -20.03 -1.15 1.73
C ASN A 104 -18.70 -1.93 1.82
N GLY A 105 -17.98 -1.84 2.95
CA GLY A 105 -16.75 -2.59 3.20
C GLY A 105 -15.48 -2.03 2.54
N TYR A 106 -15.54 -0.89 1.86
CA TYR A 106 -14.34 -0.21 1.36
C TYR A 106 -13.62 0.57 2.46
N THR A 107 -12.30 0.70 2.30
CA THR A 107 -11.44 1.53 3.15
C THR A 107 -11.40 2.97 2.65
N GLU A 108 -11.45 3.93 3.56
CA GLU A 108 -11.15 5.35 3.33
C GLU A 108 -10.03 5.80 4.29
N PHE A 109 -9.19 6.72 3.84
CA PHE A 109 -8.09 7.27 4.65
C PHE A 109 -8.35 8.73 4.95
N GLU A 110 -8.74 9.04 6.18
CA GLU A 110 -8.94 10.41 6.65
C GLU A 110 -7.62 10.97 7.20
N SER A 111 -7.31 12.24 6.98
CA SER A 111 -6.15 12.89 7.60
C SER A 111 -6.25 12.87 9.12
N ALA A 112 -5.15 12.52 9.79
CA ALA A 112 -5.08 12.66 11.24
C ALA A 112 -5.06 14.14 11.69
N TRP A 113 -4.45 15.00 10.87
CA TRP A 113 -4.25 16.44 11.11
C TRP A 113 -5.52 17.29 10.88
N ARG A 114 -6.35 16.94 9.89
CA ARG A 114 -7.57 17.69 9.56
C ARG A 114 -8.76 16.74 9.44
N PRO A 115 -9.78 16.87 10.29
CA PRO A 115 -11.01 16.10 10.14
C PRO A 115 -11.65 16.33 8.77
N LEU A 116 -12.32 15.30 8.25
CA LEU A 116 -13.04 15.31 6.97
C LEU A 116 -12.16 15.55 5.72
N LEU A 117 -10.83 15.56 5.86
CA LEU A 117 -9.89 15.61 4.75
C LEU A 117 -9.51 14.17 4.34
N PHE A 118 -10.11 13.67 3.27
CA PHE A 118 -9.87 12.29 2.82
C PHE A 118 -8.85 12.21 1.67
N LEU A 119 -8.01 11.18 1.69
CA LEU A 119 -7.17 10.82 0.56
C LEU A 119 -8.06 10.27 -0.56
N GLY A 120 -7.88 10.78 -1.78
CA GLY A 120 -8.65 10.31 -2.91
C GLY A 120 -7.98 10.62 -4.24
N PHE A 121 -8.41 9.88 -5.27
CA PHE A 121 -7.95 10.05 -6.64
C PHE A 121 -9.13 10.01 -7.61
N ASN A 122 -9.12 10.92 -8.58
CA ASN A 122 -10.15 10.99 -9.60
C ASN A 122 -10.01 9.88 -10.64
N ARG A 123 -10.95 9.80 -11.60
CA ARG A 123 -10.93 8.80 -12.68
C ARG A 123 -9.64 8.76 -13.51
N LYS A 124 -8.90 9.88 -13.58
CA LYS A 124 -7.62 9.99 -14.29
C LYS A 124 -6.42 9.67 -13.38
N GLY A 125 -6.65 9.19 -12.15
CA GLY A 125 -5.62 8.90 -11.15
C GLY A 125 -4.96 10.12 -10.52
N ARG A 126 -5.45 11.34 -10.74
CA ARG A 126 -4.91 12.56 -10.09
C ARG A 126 -5.52 12.72 -8.71
N PHE A 127 -4.79 13.33 -7.77
CA PHE A 127 -5.33 13.68 -6.46
C PHE A 127 -6.69 14.39 -6.61
N GLN A 128 -7.69 13.87 -5.91
CA GLN A 128 -9.05 14.35 -5.94
C GLN A 128 -9.21 15.53 -4.99
N ASP A 129 -9.90 16.56 -5.44
CA ASP A 129 -10.31 17.68 -4.58
C ASP A 129 -11.16 17.14 -3.40
N PRO A 130 -10.69 17.30 -2.15
CA PRO A 130 -11.38 16.80 -0.95
C PRO A 130 -12.77 17.40 -0.76
N SER A 131 -13.03 18.62 -1.24
CA SER A 131 -14.35 19.26 -1.13
C SER A 131 -15.46 18.47 -1.84
N GLN A 132 -15.08 17.62 -2.79
CA GLN A 132 -16.01 16.80 -3.57
C GLN A 132 -16.33 15.45 -2.92
N TYR A 133 -15.83 15.20 -1.69
CA TYR A 133 -16.02 13.95 -0.97
C TYR A 133 -17.49 13.48 -0.95
N LYS A 134 -18.42 14.37 -0.57
CA LYS A 134 -19.85 14.05 -0.48
C LYS A 134 -20.43 13.45 -1.77
N TRP A 135 -20.01 13.96 -2.93
CA TRP A 135 -20.58 13.61 -4.24
C TRP A 135 -19.76 12.57 -5.00
N LYS A 136 -18.48 12.41 -4.66
CA LYS A 136 -17.53 11.53 -5.35
C LYS A 136 -16.94 10.47 -4.42
N ARG A 137 -17.76 9.90 -3.53
CA ARG A 137 -17.35 8.89 -2.54
C ARG A 137 -16.46 7.79 -3.11
N ARG A 138 -16.82 7.22 -4.26
CA ARG A 138 -16.01 6.18 -4.96
C ARG A 138 -14.55 6.60 -5.21
N CYS A 139 -14.26 7.90 -5.33
CA CYS A 139 -12.91 8.42 -5.54
C CYS A 139 -12.05 8.48 -4.28
N PHE A 140 -12.65 8.27 -3.11
CA PHE A 140 -11.99 8.17 -1.81
C PHE A 140 -12.02 6.76 -1.23
N SER A 141 -12.67 5.82 -1.93
CA SER A 141 -12.76 4.42 -1.54
C SER A 141 -11.60 3.60 -2.10
N PHE A 142 -11.05 2.74 -1.26
CA PHE A 142 -9.94 1.86 -1.57
C PHE A 142 -10.24 0.41 -1.20
N THR A 143 -9.56 -0.50 -1.91
CA THR A 143 -9.36 -1.88 -1.47
C THR A 143 -7.88 -2.06 -1.17
N LYS A 144 -7.57 -2.61 0.00
CA LYS A 144 -6.22 -2.95 0.41
C LYS A 144 -5.92 -4.38 -0.02
N LEU A 145 -4.78 -4.60 -0.65
CA LEU A 145 -4.26 -5.93 -0.96
C LEU A 145 -3.01 -6.16 -0.14
N ARG A 146 -3.00 -7.19 0.69
CA ARG A 146 -1.85 -7.62 1.48
C ARG A 146 -0.95 -8.52 0.65
N ARG A 147 0.36 -8.41 0.88
CA ARG A 147 1.35 -9.37 0.39
C ARG A 147 2.49 -9.50 1.39
N GLU A 148 2.94 -10.72 1.60
CA GLU A 148 4.16 -11.02 2.35
C GLU A 148 5.36 -11.07 1.41
N ILE A 149 6.45 -10.39 1.76
CA ILE A 149 7.67 -10.36 0.97
C ILE A 149 8.89 -10.59 1.83
N SER A 150 9.93 -11.21 1.26
CA SER A 150 11.22 -11.29 1.95
C SER A 150 11.86 -9.89 2.03
N SER A 151 12.52 -9.61 3.15
CA SER A 151 13.31 -8.39 3.37
C SER A 151 14.38 -8.14 2.30
N THR A 152 14.89 -9.20 1.66
CA THR A 152 15.85 -9.11 0.53
C THR A 152 15.19 -8.58 -0.74
N ALA A 153 13.92 -8.92 -1.00
CA ALA A 153 13.18 -8.49 -2.18
C ALA A 153 12.81 -6.99 -2.13
N LEU A 154 12.57 -6.44 -0.93
CA LEU A 154 12.35 -4.99 -0.74
C LEU A 154 13.52 -4.15 -1.26
N LYS A 155 14.76 -4.64 -1.08
CA LYS A 155 15.99 -3.91 -1.40
C LYS A 155 16.35 -3.98 -2.89
N HIS A 156 15.81 -4.94 -3.63
CA HIS A 156 16.15 -5.21 -5.04
C HIS A 156 15.04 -4.78 -5.98
N CYS A 157 14.66 -3.49 -5.89
CA CYS A 157 13.75 -2.89 -6.84
C CYS A 157 14.53 -2.25 -7.98
N SER A 158 14.67 -2.96 -9.09
CA SER A 158 15.18 -2.35 -10.32
C SER A 158 14.04 -1.57 -10.98
N LEU A 159 14.17 -0.25 -11.11
CA LEU A 159 13.22 0.64 -11.81
C LEU A 159 13.13 0.35 -13.34
N ARG A 160 13.56 -0.83 -13.78
CA ARG A 160 13.60 -1.27 -15.18
C ARG A 160 12.31 -1.90 -15.68
N GLU A 161 11.28 -2.01 -14.86
CA GLU A 161 9.94 -2.25 -15.38
C GLU A 161 9.44 -0.96 -16.04
N ASN A 162 9.77 -0.81 -17.33
CA ASN A 162 8.93 -0.01 -18.20
C ASN A 162 7.54 -0.66 -18.11
N PRO A 163 6.53 -0.02 -17.49
CA PRO A 163 5.18 -0.54 -17.57
C PRO A 163 4.88 -0.68 -19.07
N PRO A 164 4.27 -1.79 -19.52
CA PRO A 164 3.95 -1.95 -20.93
C PRO A 164 3.23 -0.68 -21.38
N LEU A 165 3.77 -0.05 -22.44
CA LEU A 165 3.20 1.15 -23.03
C LEU A 165 1.76 0.79 -23.40
N ARG A 166 0.80 1.17 -22.57
CA ARG A 166 -0.59 0.84 -22.85
C ARG A 166 -0.96 1.69 -24.05
N SER A 167 -1.09 1.04 -25.21
CA SER A 167 -1.97 1.54 -26.26
C SER A 167 -3.26 1.97 -25.56
N GLN A 168 -3.81 3.12 -25.93
CA GLN A 168 -5.04 3.65 -25.33
C GLN A 168 -6.28 2.80 -25.69
N GLN A 169 -6.17 1.48 -25.76
CA GLN A 169 -7.30 0.58 -25.87
C GLN A 169 -8.18 0.77 -24.63
N ARG A 170 -9.45 1.08 -24.88
CA ARG A 170 -10.49 1.17 -23.86
C ARG A 170 -10.70 -0.22 -23.26
N VAL A 171 -9.93 -0.56 -22.25
CA VAL A 171 -10.17 -1.77 -21.45
C VAL A 171 -11.50 -1.59 -20.72
N SER A 172 -12.41 -2.55 -20.94
CA SER A 172 -13.78 -2.57 -20.42
C SER A 172 -13.80 -2.45 -18.89
N GLU A 173 -14.87 -1.87 -18.33
CA GLU A 173 -15.08 -1.86 -16.88
C GLU A 173 -15.17 -3.30 -16.33
N ALA A 174 -15.74 -4.23 -17.10
CA ALA A 174 -15.82 -5.64 -16.72
C ALA A 174 -14.43 -6.30 -16.59
N ASP A 175 -13.49 -5.99 -17.49
CA ASP A 175 -12.14 -6.54 -17.43
C ASP A 175 -11.36 -5.97 -16.25
N ARG A 176 -11.56 -4.68 -15.94
CA ARG A 176 -10.97 -4.04 -14.75
C ARG A 176 -11.51 -4.66 -13.46
N GLN A 177 -12.81 -4.95 -13.43
CA GLN A 177 -13.47 -5.57 -12.30
C GLN A 177 -12.95 -7.00 -12.09
N ARG A 178 -12.81 -7.79 -13.16
CA ARG A 178 -12.16 -9.12 -13.10
C ARG A 178 -10.74 -9.04 -12.57
N ALA A 179 -9.92 -8.15 -13.12
CA ALA A 179 -8.54 -7.96 -12.64
C ALA A 179 -8.48 -7.60 -11.16
N MET A 180 -9.41 -6.78 -10.66
CA MET A 180 -9.52 -6.49 -9.24
C MET A 180 -9.90 -7.74 -8.43
N TYR A 181 -10.91 -8.51 -8.87
CA TYR A 181 -11.32 -9.74 -8.18
C TYR A 181 -10.18 -10.76 -8.11
N ASP A 182 -9.44 -10.95 -9.21
CA ASP A 182 -8.29 -11.84 -9.25
C ASP A 182 -7.19 -11.35 -8.31
N ALA A 183 -6.93 -10.04 -8.25
CA ALA A 183 -5.97 -9.44 -7.33
C ALA A 183 -6.34 -9.64 -5.86
N VAL A 184 -7.62 -9.46 -5.51
CA VAL A 184 -8.14 -9.73 -4.16
C VAL A 184 -8.03 -11.21 -3.82
N ARG A 185 -8.43 -12.09 -4.75
CA ARG A 185 -8.33 -13.53 -4.59
C ARG A 185 -6.89 -13.95 -4.31
N GLU A 186 -5.93 -13.50 -5.11
CA GLU A 186 -4.52 -13.85 -4.91
C GLU A 186 -3.97 -13.31 -3.57
N SER A 187 -4.39 -12.11 -3.17
CA SER A 187 -4.04 -11.57 -1.85
C SER A 187 -4.54 -12.47 -0.72
N LEU A 188 -5.82 -12.87 -0.73
CA LEU A 188 -6.41 -13.79 0.25
C LEU A 188 -5.73 -15.17 0.24
N LEU A 189 -5.45 -15.71 -0.95
CA LEU A 189 -4.76 -16.99 -1.10
C LEU A 189 -3.33 -16.93 -0.53
N SER A 190 -2.65 -15.79 -0.67
CA SER A 190 -1.32 -15.60 -0.09
C SER A 190 -1.34 -15.62 1.44
N GLU A 191 -2.40 -15.09 2.06
CA GLU A 191 -2.57 -15.13 3.51
C GLU A 191 -2.82 -16.57 3.99
N ILE A 192 -3.68 -17.32 3.30
CA ILE A 192 -3.99 -18.72 3.66
C ILE A 192 -2.73 -19.60 3.56
N ARG A 193 -1.93 -19.43 2.51
CA ARG A 193 -0.68 -20.18 2.33
C ARG A 193 0.39 -19.86 3.39
N ALA A 194 0.30 -18.69 4.03
CA ALA A 194 1.22 -18.27 5.08
C ALA A 194 0.81 -18.77 6.49
N LEU A 195 -0.34 -19.45 6.60
CA LEU A 195 -0.73 -20.12 7.85
C LEU A 195 0.13 -21.40 8.05
N PRO A 196 0.62 -21.64 9.28
CA PRO A 196 1.47 -22.79 9.59
C PRO A 196 0.74 -24.14 9.52
#